data_AF-A0A7I7RQR4-F1
#
_entry.id   AF-A0A7I7RQR4-F1
#
_cell.length_a   1.000
_cell.length_b   1.000
_cell.length_c   1.000
_cell.angle_alpha   90.00
_cell.angle_beta   90.00
_cell.angle_gamma   90.00
#
_symmetry.space_group_name_H-M   'P 1'
#
loop_
_entity.id
_entity.type
_entity.pdbx_description
1 polymer ?
#
loop_
_entity_poly.entity_id
_entity_poly.type
_entity_poly.pdbx_seq_one_letter_code
_entity_poly.pdbx_strand_id
1 'polypeptide(L)'
;MGRPVESTVMLAQRLLAEGGAKLMANRTPGWYPDPNDNSTEHYWDGAGWHGKRKVRPLSSPEGFDQKNENALSRYWNSLDSRSKVGAVIGAVATSFVLLGLVMTVVEESSNSELRDSCEAEASRNGYSGAEFDQVVEFCIDYDEQFGGQP
;
A
#
# COMPACT_ATOMS: atom_id res chain seq x y z
N MET A 1 -41.13 -52.24 13.59
CA MET A 1 -41.70 -52.05 12.23
C MET A 1 -42.00 -50.55 12.09
N GLY A 2 -41.08 -49.65 11.73
CA GLY A 2 -40.25 -49.63 10.52
C GLY A 2 -40.88 -48.69 9.48
N ARG A 3 -41.16 -47.43 9.82
CA ARG A 3 -41.80 -46.44 8.92
C ARG A 3 -40.76 -45.95 7.90
N PRO A 4 -41.09 -45.87 6.60
CA PRO A 4 -40.09 -45.71 5.55
C PRO A 4 -39.54 -44.28 5.51
N VAL A 5 -38.22 -44.18 5.67
CA VAL A 5 -37.37 -42.98 5.48
C VAL A 5 -37.27 -42.51 4.02
N GLU A 6 -37.92 -43.21 3.09
CA GLU A 6 -37.88 -42.91 1.64
C GLU A 6 -38.60 -41.61 1.23
N SER A 7 -39.56 -41.13 2.02
CA SER A 7 -40.37 -39.97 1.62
C SER A 7 -39.63 -38.63 1.74
N THR A 8 -38.78 -38.48 2.77
CA THR A 8 -38.09 -37.20 3.03
C THR A 8 -36.92 -36.97 2.08
N VAL A 9 -36.22 -38.03 1.68
CA VAL A 9 -35.11 -37.95 0.71
C VAL A 9 -35.65 -37.59 -0.67
N MET A 10 -36.74 -38.23 -1.11
CA MET A 10 -37.38 -37.92 -2.39
C MET A 10 -37.95 -36.49 -2.43
N LEU A 11 -38.49 -35.98 -1.31
CA LEU A 11 -38.98 -34.60 -1.22
C LEU A 11 -37.84 -33.58 -1.22
N ALA A 12 -36.73 -33.86 -0.54
CA ALA A 12 -35.53 -33.01 -0.55
C ALA A 12 -34.85 -32.99 -1.94
N GLN A 13 -34.85 -34.12 -2.64
CA GLN A 13 -34.28 -34.24 -3.98
C GLN A 13 -35.15 -33.54 -5.03
N ARG A 14 -36.48 -33.54 -4.85
CA ARG A 14 -37.42 -32.77 -5.69
C ARG A 14 -37.33 -31.27 -5.46
N LEU A 15 -37.17 -30.82 -4.21
CA LEU A 15 -36.99 -29.40 -3.88
C LEU A 15 -35.64 -28.83 -4.34
N LEU A 16 -34.57 -29.64 -4.35
CA LEU A 16 -33.28 -29.27 -4.96
C LEU A 16 -33.36 -29.24 -6.49
N ALA A 17 -34.12 -30.15 -7.11
CA ALA A 17 -34.36 -30.15 -8.56
C ALA A 17 -35.24 -28.96 -9.00
N GLU A 18 -36.27 -28.60 -8.23
CA GLU A 18 -37.14 -27.45 -8.49
C GLU A 18 -36.43 -26.10 -8.21
N GLY A 19 -35.60 -26.03 -7.17
CA GLY A 19 -34.73 -24.88 -6.89
C GLY A 19 -33.65 -24.67 -7.96
N GLY A 20 -33.10 -25.76 -8.50
CA GLY A 20 -32.21 -25.74 -9.66
C GLY A 20 -32.93 -25.28 -10.93
N ALA A 21 -34.10 -25.83 -11.23
CA ALA A 21 -34.89 -25.47 -12.42
C ALA A 21 -35.27 -23.97 -12.45
N LYS A 22 -35.57 -23.38 -11.29
CA LYS A 22 -35.97 -21.97 -11.19
C LYS A 22 -34.79 -20.99 -11.40
N LEU A 23 -33.55 -21.41 -11.13
CA LEU A 23 -32.33 -20.66 -11.49
C LEU A 23 -31.85 -20.95 -12.92
N MET A 24 -32.25 -22.08 -13.53
CA MET A 24 -31.88 -22.49 -14.89
C MET A 24 -32.77 -21.89 -15.98
N ALA A 25 -34.02 -21.53 -15.65
CA ALA A 25 -34.96 -20.89 -16.57
C ALA A 25 -34.53 -19.50 -17.10
N ASN A 26 -33.45 -18.92 -16.54
CA ASN A 26 -32.87 -17.65 -16.98
C ASN A 26 -31.42 -17.79 -17.51
N ARG A 27 -30.98 -19.01 -17.84
CA ARG A 27 -29.67 -19.21 -18.46
C ARG A 27 -29.77 -19.06 -19.97
N THR A 28 -29.10 -18.05 -20.50
CA THR A 28 -28.89 -17.88 -21.95
C THR A 28 -28.21 -19.14 -22.51
N PRO A 29 -28.60 -19.63 -23.70
CA PRO A 29 -27.92 -20.75 -24.32
C PRO A 29 -26.41 -20.52 -24.43
N GLY A 30 -25.60 -21.46 -23.96
CA GLY A 30 -24.17 -21.26 -23.77
C GLY A 30 -23.45 -22.41 -23.08
N TRP A 31 -22.13 -22.34 -23.06
CA TRP A 31 -21.28 -23.31 -22.36
C TRP A 31 -21.07 -22.89 -20.91
N TYR A 32 -21.34 -23.79 -19.97
CA TYR A 32 -21.20 -23.56 -18.54
C TYR A 32 -20.24 -24.57 -17.92
N PRO A 33 -19.45 -24.17 -16.91
CA PRO A 33 -18.50 -25.06 -16.25
C PRO A 33 -19.20 -26.20 -15.49
N ASP A 34 -18.61 -27.40 -15.54
CA ASP A 34 -19.07 -28.56 -14.76
C ASP A 34 -18.64 -28.39 -13.29
N PRO A 35 -19.57 -28.35 -12.32
CA PRO A 35 -19.23 -28.20 -10.90
C PRO A 35 -18.43 -29.38 -10.34
N ASN A 36 -18.45 -30.54 -10.99
CA ASN A 36 -17.70 -31.72 -10.56
C ASN A 36 -16.34 -31.86 -11.28
N ASP A 37 -16.10 -31.08 -12.34
CA ASP A 37 -14.92 -31.22 -13.20
C ASP A 37 -14.56 -29.88 -13.86
N ASN A 38 -13.69 -29.12 -13.19
CA ASN A 38 -13.21 -27.82 -13.65
C ASN A 38 -12.49 -27.85 -15.01
N SER A 39 -12.18 -29.02 -15.56
CA SER A 39 -11.54 -29.14 -16.88
C SER A 39 -12.57 -29.20 -18.02
N THR A 40 -13.87 -29.12 -17.71
CA THR A 40 -14.93 -29.39 -18.68
C THR A 40 -16.13 -28.46 -18.56
N GLU A 41 -16.83 -28.30 -19.69
CA GLU A 41 -18.03 -27.48 -19.83
C GLU A 41 -19.16 -28.31 -20.47
N HIS A 42 -20.39 -28.04 -20.05
CA HIS A 42 -21.62 -28.57 -20.64
C HIS A 42 -22.35 -27.45 -21.38
N TYR A 43 -22.98 -27.77 -22.50
CA TYR A 43 -23.78 -26.80 -23.24
C TYR A 43 -25.21 -26.80 -22.70
N TRP A 44 -25.73 -25.63 -22.37
CA TRP A 44 -27.14 -25.41 -22.10
C TRP A 44 -27.78 -24.80 -23.35
N ASP A 45 -28.85 -25.39 -23.87
CA ASP A 45 -29.53 -24.89 -25.07
C ASP A 45 -30.76 -24.01 -24.76
N GLY A 46 -31.05 -23.78 -23.47
CA GLY A 46 -32.24 -23.07 -23.01
C GLY A 46 -33.36 -23.99 -22.51
N ALA A 47 -33.33 -25.28 -22.86
CA ALA A 47 -34.31 -26.29 -22.45
C ALA A 47 -33.66 -27.49 -21.73
N GLY A 48 -32.40 -27.80 -22.03
CA GLY A 48 -31.68 -28.95 -21.51
C GLY A 48 -30.16 -28.85 -21.62
N TRP A 49 -29.47 -29.75 -20.92
CA TRP A 49 -28.02 -29.91 -20.96
C TRP A 49 -27.61 -30.88 -22.06
N HIS A 50 -26.67 -30.47 -22.90
CA HIS A 50 -26.17 -31.23 -24.04
C HIS A 50 -24.64 -31.20 -24.11
N GLY A 51 -24.05 -32.35 -24.46
CA GLY A 51 -22.64 -32.46 -24.77
C GLY A 51 -21.69 -32.13 -23.61
N LYS A 52 -20.46 -32.62 -23.70
CA LYS A 52 -19.39 -32.27 -22.78
C LYS A 52 -18.16 -31.94 -23.61
N ARG A 53 -17.55 -30.78 -23.37
CA ARG A 53 -16.28 -30.42 -24.00
C ARG A 53 -15.23 -30.16 -22.93
N LYS A 54 -13.98 -30.39 -23.28
CA LYS A 54 -12.88 -29.83 -22.48
C LYS A 54 -12.96 -28.32 -22.59
N VAL A 55 -12.81 -27.63 -21.45
CA VAL A 55 -12.56 -26.18 -21.45
C VAL A 55 -11.39 -25.97 -22.39
N ARG A 56 -11.62 -25.26 -23.49
CA ARG A 56 -10.49 -24.82 -24.30
C ARG A 56 -9.70 -23.94 -23.34
N PRO A 57 -8.43 -24.24 -23.00
CA PRO A 57 -7.62 -23.22 -22.37
C PRO A 57 -7.73 -22.04 -23.33
N LEU A 58 -8.35 -20.96 -22.88
CA LEU A 58 -8.09 -19.67 -23.51
C LEU A 58 -6.59 -19.69 -23.61
N SER A 59 -6.04 -19.72 -24.83
CA SER A 59 -4.64 -19.44 -25.02
C SER A 59 -4.50 -18.12 -24.32
N SER A 60 -4.00 -18.19 -23.08
CA SER A 60 -3.69 -17.03 -22.27
C SER A 60 -2.95 -16.15 -23.25
N PRO A 61 -3.42 -14.92 -23.53
CA PRO A 61 -2.67 -14.07 -24.44
C PRO A 61 -1.24 -14.12 -23.92
N GLU A 62 -0.35 -14.67 -24.74
CA GLU A 62 1.07 -14.64 -24.47
C GLU A 62 1.38 -13.19 -24.12
N GLY A 63 1.78 -12.93 -22.87
CA GLY A 63 2.25 -11.60 -22.47
C GLY A 63 1.32 -10.73 -21.62
N PHE A 64 0.43 -11.29 -20.80
CA PHE A 64 -0.01 -10.58 -19.58
C PHE A 64 0.26 -11.39 -18.31
N ASP A 65 1.44 -12.02 -18.22
CA ASP A 65 2.11 -11.97 -16.93
C ASP A 65 2.30 -10.49 -16.62
N GLN A 66 1.78 -10.08 -15.47
CA GLN A 66 1.67 -8.72 -15.01
C GLN A 66 3.06 -8.10 -14.81
N LYS A 67 3.74 -7.77 -15.90
CA LYS A 67 5.02 -7.06 -15.91
C LYS A 67 4.78 -5.57 -15.69
N ASN A 68 4.06 -5.26 -14.62
CA ASN A 68 4.27 -4.05 -13.84
C ASN A 68 5.57 -4.19 -13.01
N GLU A 69 6.60 -4.79 -13.59
CA GLU A 69 7.94 -4.69 -13.02
C GLU A 69 8.46 -3.35 -13.50
N ASN A 70 8.28 -2.34 -12.64
CA ASN A 70 8.91 -1.03 -12.81
C ASN A 70 10.39 -1.22 -13.22
N ALA A 71 10.90 -0.36 -14.09
CA ALA A 71 12.26 -0.46 -14.62
C ALA A 71 13.32 -0.65 -13.50
N LEU A 72 13.04 -0.08 -12.33
CA LEU A 72 13.78 -0.27 -11.10
C LEU A 72 13.79 -1.74 -10.63
N SER A 73 12.66 -2.44 -10.55
CA SER A 73 12.62 -3.85 -10.12
C SER A 73 13.47 -4.75 -11.01
N ARG A 74 13.42 -4.53 -12.34
CA ARG A 74 14.29 -5.26 -13.29
C ARG A 74 15.77 -4.99 -13.04
N TYR A 75 16.13 -3.73 -12.82
CA TYR A 75 17.49 -3.34 -12.49
C TYR A 75 17.95 -3.99 -11.18
N TRP A 76 17.15 -3.91 -10.11
CA TRP A 76 17.44 -4.53 -8.82
C TRP A 76 17.65 -6.04 -8.94
N ASN A 77 16.81 -6.73 -9.72
CA ASN A 77 16.92 -8.18 -9.89
C ASN A 77 18.11 -8.62 -10.73
N SER A 78 18.61 -7.77 -11.64
CA SER A 78 19.78 -8.04 -12.48
C SER A 78 21.11 -7.95 -11.72
N LEU A 79 21.12 -7.34 -10.53
CA LEU A 79 22.32 -7.18 -9.73
C LEU A 79 22.67 -8.46 -8.97
N ASP A 80 23.96 -8.76 -8.89
CA ASP A 80 24.51 -9.82 -8.03
C ASP A 80 24.16 -9.55 -6.56
N SER A 81 23.96 -10.62 -5.77
CA SER A 81 23.54 -10.50 -4.36
C SER A 81 24.48 -9.63 -3.52
N ARG A 82 25.78 -9.56 -3.87
CA ARG A 82 26.75 -8.68 -3.20
C ARG A 82 26.53 -7.19 -3.53
N SER A 83 26.16 -6.89 -4.78
CA SER A 83 25.87 -5.51 -5.22
C SER A 83 24.57 -4.98 -4.63
N LYS A 84 23.58 -5.86 -4.37
CA LYS A 84 22.33 -5.49 -3.67
C LYS A 84 22.61 -4.99 -2.25
N VAL A 85 23.44 -5.72 -1.50
CA VAL A 85 23.83 -5.34 -0.13
C VAL A 85 24.57 -3.99 -0.13
N GLY A 86 25.50 -3.79 -1.07
CA GLY A 86 26.22 -2.53 -1.22
C GLY A 86 25.29 -1.32 -1.49
N ALA A 87 24.28 -1.49 -2.34
CA ALA A 87 23.33 -0.43 -2.65
C ALA A 87 22.44 -0.04 -1.45
N VAL A 88 22.00 -1.02 -0.65
CA VAL A 88 21.24 -0.75 0.58
C VAL A 88 22.10 -0.01 1.60
N ILE A 89 23.32 -0.49 1.85
CA ILE A 89 24.24 0.17 2.78
C ILE A 89 24.55 1.60 2.31
N GLY A 90 24.77 1.80 1.01
CA GLY A 90 24.97 3.12 0.43
C GLY A 90 23.78 4.05 0.63
N ALA A 91 22.56 3.58 0.39
CA ALA A 91 21.34 4.36 0.61
C ALA A 91 21.14 4.73 2.09
N VAL A 92 21.43 3.80 3.01
CA VAL A 92 21.34 4.05 4.44
C VAL A 92 22.40 5.07 4.89
N ALA A 93 23.66 4.86 4.50
CA ALA A 93 24.75 5.78 4.85
C ALA A 93 24.51 7.20 4.31
N THR A 94 24.06 7.32 3.06
CA THR A 94 23.71 8.62 2.46
C THR A 94 22.54 9.29 3.18
N SER A 95 21.51 8.53 3.56
CA SER A 95 20.39 9.05 4.36
C SER A 95 20.87 9.60 5.72
N PHE A 96 21.73 8.88 6.43
CA PHE A 96 22.30 9.34 7.70
C PHE A 96 23.15 10.61 7.53
N VAL A 97 23.96 10.70 6.49
CA VAL A 97 24.75 11.91 6.20
C VAL A 97 23.85 13.10 5.91
N LEU A 98 22.79 12.92 5.10
CA LEU A 98 21.83 13.98 4.80
C LEU A 98 21.07 14.43 6.05
N LEU A 99 20.64 13.50 6.90
CA LEU A 99 19.99 13.84 8.17
C LEU A 99 20.92 14.60 9.11
N GLY A 100 22.19 14.19 9.20
CA GLY A 100 23.20 14.92 9.96
C GLY A 100 23.38 16.34 9.46
N LEU A 101 23.45 16.53 8.14
CA LEU A 101 23.58 17.86 7.51
C LEU A 101 22.35 18.74 7.78
N VAL A 102 21.14 18.17 7.71
CA VAL A 102 19.92 18.90 8.05
C VAL A 102 19.95 19.35 9.51
N MET A 103 20.31 18.47 10.45
CA MET A 103 20.39 18.83 11.88
C MET A 103 21.42 19.95 12.14
N THR A 104 22.59 19.91 11.49
CA THR A 104 23.59 20.99 11.65
C THR A 104 23.09 22.33 11.12
N VAL A 105 22.36 22.34 10.00
CA VAL A 105 21.79 23.57 9.43
C VAL A 105 20.67 24.12 10.31
N VAL A 106 19.86 23.25 10.94
CA VAL A 106 18.78 23.67 11.83
C VAL A 106 19.31 24.37 13.08
N GLU A 107 20.34 23.81 13.72
CA GLU A 107 20.93 24.40 14.94
C GLU A 107 21.59 25.76 14.67
N GLU A 108 22.26 25.90 13.52
CA GLU A 108 22.83 27.19 13.12
C GLU A 108 21.74 28.22 12.75
N SER A 109 20.64 27.78 12.12
CA SER A 109 19.52 28.66 11.79
C SER A 109 18.81 29.19 13.04
N SER A 110 18.55 28.34 14.05
CA SER A 110 17.86 28.76 15.27
C SER A 110 18.68 29.78 16.05
N ASN A 111 20.00 29.59 16.15
CA ASN A 111 20.88 30.51 16.85
C ASN A 111 20.98 31.87 16.13
N SER A 112 20.94 31.88 14.79
CA SER A 112 20.94 33.12 14.02
C SER A 112 19.62 33.91 14.19
N GLU A 113 18.48 33.23 14.12
CA GLU A 113 17.16 33.87 14.26
C GLU A 113 16.94 34.42 15.68
N LEU A 114 17.40 33.70 16.71
CA LEU A 114 17.31 34.15 18.11
C LEU A 114 18.12 35.43 18.34
N ARG A 115 19.35 35.47 17.82
CA ARG A 115 20.23 36.63 17.95
C ARG A 115 19.65 37.86 17.25
N ASP A 116 19.15 37.71 16.03
CA ASP A 116 18.51 38.79 15.27
C ASP A 116 17.29 39.37 16.01
N SER A 117 16.48 38.50 16.65
CA SER A 117 15.33 38.91 17.46
C SER A 117 15.74 39.75 18.67
N CYS A 118 16.76 39.30 19.42
CA CYS A 118 17.28 40.03 20.59
C CYS A 118 17.92 41.36 20.20
N GLU A 119 18.66 41.42 19.09
CA GLU A 119 19.24 42.68 18.56
C GLU A 119 18.15 43.69 18.16
N ALA A 120 17.06 43.21 17.54
CA ALA A 120 15.92 44.04 17.19
C ALA A 120 15.23 44.64 18.42
N GLU A 121 15.11 43.86 19.49
CA GLU A 121 14.48 44.30 20.74
C GLU A 121 15.37 45.29 21.53
N ALA A 122 16.66 45.01 21.63
CA ALA A 122 17.62 45.93 22.24
C ALA A 122 17.64 47.28 21.51
N SER A 123 17.57 47.26 20.18
CA SER A 123 17.48 48.47 19.36
C SER A 123 16.17 49.24 19.57
N ARG A 124 15.02 48.53 19.68
CA ARG A 124 13.71 49.14 19.98
C ARG A 124 13.69 49.85 21.34
N ASN A 125 14.41 49.31 22.32
CA ASN A 125 14.51 49.89 23.66
C ASN A 125 15.62 50.95 23.80
N GLY A 126 16.35 51.24 22.71
CA GLY A 126 17.30 52.35 22.65
C GLY A 126 18.68 52.06 23.27
N TYR A 127 19.02 50.80 23.51
CA TYR A 127 20.36 50.43 23.98
C TYR A 127 21.40 50.66 22.87
N SER A 128 22.61 51.08 23.24
CA SER A 128 23.71 51.31 22.27
C SER A 128 25.09 51.11 22.92
N GLY A 129 26.10 50.87 22.09
CA GLY A 129 27.48 50.67 22.55
C GLY A 129 27.64 49.44 23.45
N ALA A 130 28.43 49.56 24.52
CA ALA A 130 28.75 48.42 25.40
C ALA A 130 27.56 47.89 26.21
N GLU A 131 26.49 48.68 26.38
CA GLU A 131 25.26 48.24 27.04
C GLU A 131 24.37 47.41 26.11
N PHE A 132 24.46 47.63 24.80
CA PHE A 132 23.70 46.85 23.80
C PHE A 132 24.12 45.38 23.82
N ASP A 133 25.42 45.10 23.73
CA ASP A 133 25.93 43.72 23.69
C ASP A 133 25.55 42.93 24.96
N GLN A 134 25.59 43.56 26.13
CA GLN A 134 25.19 42.92 27.39
C GLN A 134 23.71 42.53 27.42
N VAL A 135 22.83 43.38 26.88
CA VAL A 135 21.39 43.11 26.84
C VAL A 135 21.07 42.00 25.83
N VAL A 136 21.75 41.99 24.68
CA VAL A 136 21.59 40.93 23.68
C VAL A 136 22.05 39.58 24.23
N GLU A 137 23.21 39.53 24.90
CA GLU A 137 23.72 38.30 25.53
C GLU A 137 22.79 37.78 26.62
N PHE A 138 22.29 38.67 27.48
CA PHE A 138 21.30 38.30 28.50
C PHE A 138 20.00 37.76 27.90
N CYS A 139 19.52 38.36 26.80
CA CYS A 139 18.33 37.91 26.10
C CYS A 139 18.48 36.48 25.57
N ILE A 140 19.63 36.15 24.98
CA ILE A 140 19.93 34.81 24.46
C ILE A 140 19.98 33.78 25.60
N ASP A 141 20.72 34.05 26.68
CA ASP A 141 20.82 33.13 27.84
C ASP A 141 19.46 32.90 28.54
N TYR A 142 18.64 33.95 28.62
CA TYR A 142 17.29 33.84 29.18
C TYR A 142 16.38 32.96 28.31
N ASP A 143 16.42 33.10 26.99
CA ASP A 143 15.62 32.28 26.08
C ASP A 143 16.04 30.81 26.09
N GLU A 144 17.36 30.52 26.14
CA GLU A 144 17.88 29.15 26.27
C GLU A 144 17.45 28.47 27.58
N GLN A 145 17.39 29.20 28.69
CA GLN A 145 16.98 28.65 29.98
C GLN A 145 15.46 28.47 30.12
N PHE A 146 14.66 29.37 29.56
CA PHE A 146 13.23 29.47 29.86
C PHE A 146 12.30 29.28 28.65
N GLY A 147 12.84 29.11 27.44
CA GLY A 147 12.08 28.73 26.24
C GLY A 147 11.11 29.81 25.74
N GLY A 148 11.45 31.09 25.92
CA GLY A 148 10.79 32.19 25.20
C GLY A 148 9.31 32.44 25.52
N GLN A 149 8.85 32.19 26.75
CA GLN A 149 7.55 32.70 27.19
C GLN A 149 7.71 33.85 28.19
N PRO A 150 7.03 35.00 27.98
CA PRO A 150 7.04 36.13 28.91
C PRO A 150 6.36 35.80 30.24
#